data_AF-A0A945U429-F1
#
_entry.id   AF-A0A945U429-F1
#
_cell.length_a   1.000
_cell.length_b   1.000
_cell.length_c   1.000
_cell.angle_alpha   90.00
_cell.angle_beta   90.00
_cell.angle_gamma   90.00
#
_symmetry.space_group_name_H-M   'P 1'
#
loop_
_entity.id
_entity.type
_entity.pdbx_description
1 polymer ?
#
loop_
_entity_poly.entity_id
_entity_poly.type
_entity_poly.pdbx_seq_one_letter_code
_entity_poly.pdbx_strand_id
1 'polypeptide(L)'
;MRHYRWENSPKEDRAVPPAFTGEVDTQRACVRSVVGHIHDHGYAHPIECLMVLGNLALTAAVDAQAMTKWMWASFVDGAEWAMALNVVGMALLADGRPSRMRMVVRTSTA
;
A
#
# COMPACT_ATOMS: atom_id res chain seq x y z
N MET A 1 21.89 -12.88 1.85
CA MET A 1 20.68 -12.27 1.27
C MET A 1 20.68 -10.80 1.69
N ARG A 2 20.90 -9.86 0.78
CA ARG A 2 21.18 -8.45 1.09
C ARG A 2 19.91 -7.72 1.53
N HIS A 3 20.06 -6.91 2.57
CA HIS A 3 19.10 -5.97 3.14
C HIS A 3 18.21 -5.27 2.09
N TYR A 4 16.92 -5.59 2.08
CA TYR A 4 15.87 -4.76 1.48
C TYR A 4 15.52 -3.68 2.52
N ARG A 5 16.43 -2.72 2.66
CA ARG A 5 16.50 -1.78 3.77
C ARG A 5 15.93 -0.44 3.33
N TRP A 6 14.64 -0.28 3.54
CA TRP A 6 14.00 0.96 4.05
C TRP A 6 14.34 2.28 3.31
N GLU A 7 14.61 2.24 2.01
CA GLU A 7 14.79 3.45 1.21
C GLU A 7 13.39 4.01 0.91
N ASN A 8 13.14 5.24 1.37
CA ASN A 8 11.96 6.03 0.99
C ASN A 8 12.38 7.08 -0.02
N SER A 9 11.51 7.36 -1.00
CA SER A 9 11.68 8.56 -1.81
C SER A 9 11.54 9.80 -0.91
N PRO A 10 12.38 10.85 -1.06
CA PRO A 10 12.34 12.06 -0.22
C PRO A 10 11.01 12.84 -0.21
N LYS A 11 10.01 12.38 -0.96
CA LYS A 11 8.70 13.03 -1.15
C LYS A 11 7.57 12.32 -0.38
N GLU A 12 7.84 11.18 0.25
CA GLU A 12 6.84 10.34 0.92
C GLU A 12 7.06 10.40 2.44
N ASP A 13 6.35 11.28 3.14
CA ASP A 13 6.41 11.41 4.62
C ASP A 13 5.05 11.17 5.30
N ARG A 14 4.00 10.91 4.52
CA ARG A 14 2.64 10.96 5.02
C ARG A 14 2.28 9.65 5.73
N ALA A 15 1.55 9.77 6.84
CA ALA A 15 0.95 8.61 7.51
C ALA A 15 -0.06 7.89 6.61
N VAL A 16 -0.32 6.62 6.93
CA VAL A 16 -1.32 5.80 6.24
C VAL A 16 -2.69 6.50 6.27
N PRO A 17 -3.45 6.54 5.17
CA PRO A 17 -4.72 7.23 5.15
C PRO A 17 -5.70 6.65 6.18
N PRO A 18 -6.50 7.49 6.87
CA PRO A 18 -7.45 7.03 7.89
C PRO A 18 -8.55 6.13 7.31
N ALA A 19 -8.73 6.12 5.99
CA ALA A 19 -9.60 5.18 5.30
C ALA A 19 -9.12 3.71 5.41
N PHE A 20 -7.85 3.45 5.71
CA PHE A 20 -7.31 2.09 5.89
C PHE A 20 -7.47 1.59 7.31
N THR A 21 -7.52 2.49 8.30
CA THR A 21 -7.73 2.14 9.72
C THR A 21 -9.22 2.05 10.08
N GLY A 22 -10.12 2.41 9.16
CA GLY A 22 -11.56 2.46 9.40
C GLY A 22 -12.02 3.68 10.19
N GLU A 23 -11.13 4.64 10.47
CA GLU A 23 -11.47 5.89 11.17
C GLU A 23 -12.36 6.82 10.34
N VAL A 24 -12.21 6.78 9.01
CA VAL A 24 -12.97 7.61 8.08
C VAL A 24 -13.59 6.74 6.99
N ASP A 25 -14.89 6.90 6.78
CA ASP A 25 -15.59 6.22 5.71
C ASP A 25 -15.23 6.82 4.34
N THR A 26 -14.71 5.99 3.45
CA THR A 26 -14.31 6.39 2.10
C THR A 26 -15.49 6.32 1.13
N GLN A 27 -15.65 7.36 0.32
CA GLN A 27 -16.65 7.41 -0.76
C GLN A 27 -16.27 6.51 -1.95
N ARG A 28 -15.03 5.98 -1.98
CA ARG A 28 -14.56 5.10 -3.06
C ARG A 28 -14.95 3.66 -2.75
N ALA A 29 -15.94 3.13 -3.48
CA ALA A 29 -16.47 1.77 -3.29
C ALA A 29 -15.39 0.67 -3.33
N CYS A 30 -14.40 0.79 -4.21
CA CYS A 30 -13.29 -0.17 -4.30
C CYS A 30 -12.44 -0.20 -3.02
N VAL A 31 -12.16 0.96 -2.41
CA VAL A 31 -11.39 1.03 -1.17
C VAL A 31 -12.22 0.48 0.00
N ARG A 32 -13.51 0.86 0.07
CA ARG A 32 -14.42 0.33 1.11
C ARG A 32 -14.50 -1.19 1.08
N SER A 33 -14.66 -1.77 -0.11
CA SER A 33 -14.76 -3.22 -0.28
C SER A 33 -13.51 -3.95 0.19
N VAL A 34 -12.33 -3.46 -0.21
CA VAL A 34 -11.05 -4.10 0.14
C VAL A 34 -10.72 -3.94 1.62
N VAL A 35 -10.92 -2.74 2.18
CA VAL A 35 -10.64 -2.48 3.61
C VAL A 35 -11.60 -3.27 4.50
N GLY A 36 -12.88 -3.35 4.15
CA GLY A 36 -13.85 -4.18 4.87
C GLY A 36 -13.48 -5.65 4.83
N HIS A 37 -13.10 -6.16 3.66
CA HIS A 37 -12.68 -7.56 3.51
C HIS A 37 -11.41 -7.89 4.34
N ILE A 38 -10.44 -6.97 4.40
CA ILE A 38 -9.24 -7.12 5.24
C ILE A 38 -9.61 -7.10 6.73
N HIS A 39 -10.52 -6.21 7.13
CA HIS A 39 -10.97 -6.14 8.51
C HIS A 39 -11.67 -7.43 8.96
N ASP A 40 -12.48 -8.03 8.09
CA ASP A 40 -13.28 -9.21 8.42
C ASP A 40 -12.49 -10.53 8.28
N HIS A 41 -11.55 -10.60 7.34
CA HIS A 41 -10.85 -11.86 7.00
C HIS A 41 -9.33 -11.82 7.21
N GLY A 42 -8.73 -10.65 7.41
CA GLY A 42 -7.27 -10.49 7.52
C GLY A 42 -6.51 -10.86 6.24
N TYR A 43 -7.19 -10.80 5.08
CA TYR A 43 -6.65 -11.18 3.77
C TYR A 43 -7.24 -10.32 2.65
N ALA A 44 -6.47 -10.09 1.60
CA ALA A 44 -6.93 -9.50 0.35
C ALA A 44 -6.20 -10.12 -0.84
N HIS A 45 -6.84 -10.08 -2.00
CA HIS A 45 -6.23 -10.65 -3.19
C HIS A 45 -5.02 -9.80 -3.64
N PRO A 46 -3.91 -10.39 -4.13
CA PRO A 46 -2.71 -9.64 -4.51
C PRO A 46 -2.94 -8.47 -5.49
N ILE A 47 -3.93 -8.60 -6.40
CA ILE A 47 -4.29 -7.52 -7.32
C ILE A 47 -4.93 -6.31 -6.62
N GLU A 48 -5.66 -6.53 -5.52
CA GLU A 48 -6.33 -5.50 -4.73
C GLU A 48 -5.28 -4.76 -3.89
N CYS A 49 -4.35 -5.50 -3.30
CA CYS A 49 -3.20 -4.94 -2.59
C CYS A 49 -2.37 -4.02 -3.49
N LEU A 50 -2.13 -4.42 -4.74
CA LEU A 50 -1.45 -3.59 -5.72
C LEU A 50 -2.36 -2.43 -6.16
N MET A 51 -3.44 -2.71 -6.88
CA MET A 51 -4.19 -1.71 -7.64
C MET A 51 -5.12 -0.82 -6.84
N VAL A 52 -5.51 -1.20 -5.62
CA VAL A 52 -6.37 -0.39 -4.75
C VAL A 52 -5.52 0.25 -3.66
N LEU A 53 -4.89 -0.56 -2.82
CA LEU A 53 -4.12 -0.07 -1.69
C LEU A 53 -2.83 0.63 -2.12
N GLY A 54 -2.05 0.01 -3.01
CA GLY A 54 -0.80 0.60 -3.53
C GLY A 54 -1.02 1.90 -4.31
N ASN A 55 -2.02 1.94 -5.21
CA ASN A 55 -2.35 3.15 -5.97
C ASN A 55 -2.78 4.31 -5.06
N LEU A 56 -3.59 4.03 -4.04
CA LEU A 56 -4.05 5.04 -3.11
C LEU A 56 -2.90 5.53 -2.22
N ALA A 57 -2.05 4.62 -1.73
CA ALA A 57 -0.86 4.97 -0.97
C ALA A 57 0.10 5.87 -1.77
N LEU A 58 0.35 5.54 -3.05
CA LEU A 58 1.15 6.34 -3.95
C LEU A 58 0.54 7.72 -4.22
N THR A 59 -0.77 7.78 -4.48
CA THR A 59 -1.47 9.06 -4.73
C THR A 59 -1.47 9.95 -3.48
N ALA A 60 -1.54 9.34 -2.29
CA ALA A 60 -1.51 10.05 -1.01
C ALA A 60 -0.08 10.34 -0.51
N ALA A 61 0.95 9.96 -1.26
CA ALA A 61 2.37 10.10 -0.89
C ALA A 61 2.69 9.51 0.49
N VAL A 62 2.18 8.31 0.74
CA VAL A 62 2.31 7.61 2.02
C VAL A 62 3.72 7.06 2.18
N ASP A 63 4.27 7.22 3.38
CA ASP A 63 5.53 6.63 3.79
C ASP A 63 5.51 5.10 3.66
N ALA A 64 6.47 4.53 2.93
CA ALA A 64 6.49 3.10 2.64
C ALA A 64 6.66 2.25 3.90
N GLN A 65 7.34 2.77 4.93
CA GLN A 65 7.48 2.06 6.20
C GLN A 65 6.15 2.06 6.98
N ALA A 66 5.43 3.17 7.01
CA ALA A 66 4.13 3.28 7.64
C ALA A 66 3.12 2.33 6.97
N MET A 67 3.11 2.29 5.64
CA MET A 67 2.28 1.35 4.88
C MET A 67 2.64 -0.10 5.17
N THR A 68 3.94 -0.43 5.19
CA THR A 68 4.42 -1.79 5.49
C THR A 68 4.01 -2.22 6.90
N LYS A 69 4.18 -1.35 7.90
CA LYS A 69 3.77 -1.62 9.29
C LYS A 69 2.27 -1.85 9.42
N TRP A 70 1.46 -1.04 8.74
CA TRP A 70 0.01 -1.23 8.73
C TRP A 70 -0.38 -2.57 8.09
N MET A 71 0.26 -2.95 6.99
CA MET A 71 -0.02 -4.25 6.36
C MET A 71 0.42 -5.43 7.22
N TRP A 72 1.54 -5.34 7.94
CA TRP A 72 1.93 -6.38 8.91
C TRP A 72 0.92 -6.53 10.05
N ALA A 73 0.31 -5.44 10.49
CA ALA A 73 -0.72 -5.48 11.53
C ALA A 73 -2.08 -5.98 11.01
N SER A 74 -2.37 -5.79 9.72
CA SER A 74 -3.71 -6.02 9.14
C SER A 74 -3.84 -7.37 8.43
N PHE A 75 -2.74 -7.99 8.00
CA PHE A 75 -2.75 -9.25 7.25
C PHE A 75 -2.26 -10.42 8.09
N VAL A 76 -3.00 -11.53 8.04
CA VAL A 76 -2.62 -12.78 8.71
C VAL A 76 -1.37 -13.40 8.07
N ASP A 77 -1.13 -13.16 6.78
CA ASP A 77 0.04 -13.61 6.02
C ASP A 77 1.10 -12.51 5.84
N GLY A 78 1.11 -11.50 6.72
CA GLY A 78 1.98 -10.33 6.69
C GLY A 78 3.48 -10.59 6.92
N ALA A 79 4.06 -11.60 6.30
CA ALA A 79 5.49 -11.86 6.34
C ALA A 79 6.27 -10.75 5.62
N GLU A 80 7.39 -10.31 6.21
CA GLU A 80 8.20 -9.19 5.71
C GLU A 80 8.53 -9.32 4.21
N TRP A 81 8.84 -10.54 3.76
CA TRP A 81 9.27 -10.81 2.37
C TRP A 81 8.12 -10.73 1.35
N ALA A 82 6.89 -11.05 1.75
CA ALA A 82 5.71 -10.96 0.88
C ALA A 82 5.27 -9.49 0.74
N MET A 83 5.41 -8.72 1.82
CA MET A 83 4.97 -7.33 1.86
C MET A 83 5.95 -6.34 1.24
N ALA A 84 7.25 -6.57 1.42
CA ALA A 84 8.30 -5.74 0.85
C ALA A 84 8.22 -5.65 -0.69
N LEU A 85 7.88 -6.74 -1.38
CA LEU A 85 7.79 -6.76 -2.85
C LEU A 85 6.56 -6.03 -3.37
N ASN A 86 5.44 -6.06 -2.65
CA ASN A 86 4.18 -5.44 -3.08
C ASN A 86 4.14 -3.94 -2.77
N VAL A 87 4.60 -3.52 -1.59
CA VAL A 87 4.50 -2.12 -1.11
C VAL A 87 5.72 -1.29 -1.51
N VAL A 88 6.92 -1.77 -1.20
CA VAL A 88 8.16 -1.00 -1.36
C VAL A 88 8.67 -1.06 -2.81
N GLY A 89 8.62 -2.24 -3.44
CA GLY A 89 9.18 -2.47 -4.78
C GLY A 89 8.28 -2.06 -5.96
N MET A 90 6.95 -2.20 -5.85
CA MET A 90 6.01 -1.97 -6.96
C MET A 90 5.04 -0.81 -6.75
N ALA A 91 4.53 -0.60 -5.53
CA ALA A 91 3.55 0.45 -5.28
C ALA A 91 4.20 1.83 -5.03
N LEU A 92 5.32 1.90 -4.30
CA LEU A 92 5.88 3.17 -3.82
C LEU A 92 7.20 3.61 -4.46
N LEU A 93 7.76 2.85 -5.43
CA LEU A 93 9.02 3.23 -6.12
C LEU A 93 10.18 3.57 -5.15
N ALA A 94 10.12 3.07 -3.92
CA ALA A 94 10.88 3.62 -2.79
C ALA A 94 12.39 3.32 -2.91
N ASP A 95 12.75 2.26 -3.65
CA ASP A 95 14.13 1.85 -3.95
C ASP A 95 14.89 2.76 -4.95
N GLY A 96 14.30 3.85 -5.45
CA GLY A 96 14.96 4.82 -6.35
C GLY A 96 15.41 4.23 -7.71
N ARG A 97 15.11 2.96 -7.98
CA ARG A 97 15.43 2.25 -9.22
C ARG A 97 14.17 2.20 -10.09
N PRO A 98 14.28 2.40 -11.41
CA PRO A 98 13.16 2.19 -12.31
C PRO A 98 12.79 0.71 -12.32
N SER A 99 11.78 0.33 -11.54
CA SER A 99 11.15 -0.97 -11.64
C SER A 99 10.50 -1.09 -13.02
N ARG A 100 10.68 -2.23 -13.71
CA ARG A 100 10.11 -2.47 -15.05
C ARG A 100 8.57 -2.42 -15.05
N MET A 101 7.95 -2.50 -13.88
CA MET A 101 6.51 -2.43 -13.68
C MET A 101 6.18 -1.09 -13.03
N ARG A 102 5.78 -0.10 -13.85
CA ARG A 102 5.37 1.21 -13.36
C ARG A 102 3.87 1.20 -13.08
N MET A 103 3.50 1.44 -11.83
CA MET A 103 2.11 1.66 -11.49
C MET A 103 1.61 2.94 -12.17
N VAL A 104 0.59 2.80 -13.03
CA VAL A 104 -0.03 3.95 -13.70
C VAL A 104 -1.17 4.44 -12.81
N VAL A 105 -0.93 5.51 -12.08
CA VAL A 105 -1.97 6.20 -11.30
C VAL A 105 -2.94 6.85 -12.30
N ARG A 106 -4.15 6.30 -12.41
CA ARG A 106 -5.29 6.96 -13.05
C ARG A 106 -6.31 7.30 -11.98
N THR A 107 -6.40 8.57 -11.63
CA THR A 107 -7.50 9.07 -10.80
C THR A 107 -8.60 9.57 -11.74
N SER A 108 -9.79 8.97 -11.65
CA SER A 108 -11.00 9.65 -12.15
C SER A 108 -11.31 10.74 -11.14
N THR A 109 -11.13 12.00 -11.53
CA THR A 109 -11.69 13.13 -10.80
C THR A 109 -13.21 13.03 -10.96
N ALA A 110 -13.89 12.69 -9.88
CA ALA A 110 -15.33 12.83 -9.74
C ALA A 110 -15.59 13.79 -8.59
#